data_AF-A0A1E3K6P2-F1
#
_entry.id   AF-A0A1E3K6P2-F1
#
_cell.length_a   1.000
_cell.length_b   1.000
_cell.length_c   1.000
_cell.angle_alpha   90.00
_cell.angle_beta   90.00
_cell.angle_gamma   90.00
#
_symmetry.space_group_name_H-M   'P 1'
#
loop_
_entity.id
_entity.type
_entity.pdbx_description
1 polymer ?
#
loop_
_entity_poly.entity_id
_entity_poly.type
_entity_poly.pdbx_seq_one_letter_code
_entity_poly.pdbx_strand_id
1 'polypeptide(L)'
;MCHPRPDQKGPWISRKCAVFIVFGLAIWSFYVVVGRVCTPMIREVSSSGIGRSPGAGTLAAFVVLWLMFIWTYLRIITTPPGFAKDRVNRSPPPDPADYPPPRSTSPVPVADNNNAPDPSTLAPTFNLASQTIHRWTSHNGSADTTRPSAPMVQMPPKGVKDWRQVPRPLPYVEYVPKWCSYCEIVKPSRTHHCRHCGTCVQQYDHHCVWVGQCVGWANHKFFVIFNFWTGCYCLFTMLLLIITASKTSGIDGQTVALVVVSGLFGLFTITMFITHVMLITSGRTTVESYASRDQLERENSLLQKEYGYLWHNLEKRKVRKRWKEEWGGTAVDERWKFGGKMDMWREEMGPGPLGWIFPIGKPLGDGQHYKSNPRFGPHGEWLLKKDWPLGVSV
;
A
#
# COMPACT_ATOMS: atom_id res chain seq x y z
N MET A 1 -20.17 14.27 10.53
CA MET A 1 -19.28 15.11 9.70
C MET A 1 -19.54 14.77 8.23
N CYS A 2 -20.01 15.73 7.43
CA CYS A 2 -20.21 15.52 5.99
C CYS A 2 -18.87 15.24 5.32
N HIS A 3 -18.71 14.09 4.65
CA HIS A 3 -17.51 13.85 3.85
C HIS A 3 -17.43 14.89 2.72
N PRO A 4 -16.25 15.48 2.44
CA PRO A 4 -16.09 16.44 1.35
C PRO A 4 -16.52 15.80 0.02
N ARG A 5 -17.15 16.57 -0.87
CA ARG A 5 -17.53 16.07 -2.20
C ARG A 5 -16.28 15.56 -2.92
N PRO A 6 -16.35 14.49 -3.72
CA PRO A 6 -15.13 13.81 -4.19
C PRO A 6 -14.26 14.64 -5.15
N ASP A 7 -14.83 15.69 -5.73
CA ASP A 7 -14.18 16.73 -6.54
C ASP A 7 -13.43 17.78 -5.69
N GLN A 8 -13.72 17.89 -4.39
CA GLN A 8 -13.15 18.90 -3.52
C GLN A 8 -12.02 18.36 -2.64
N LYS A 9 -10.90 19.07 -2.62
CA LYS A 9 -9.79 18.82 -1.70
C LYS A 9 -10.30 18.91 -0.26
N GLY A 10 -9.90 17.93 0.56
CA GLY A 10 -10.14 18.02 2.00
C GLY A 10 -9.49 19.28 2.62
N PRO A 11 -9.95 19.72 3.80
CA PRO A 11 -9.43 20.90 4.47
C PRO A 11 -7.90 20.87 4.56
N TRP A 12 -7.25 22.01 4.29
CA TRP A 12 -5.79 22.10 4.29
C TRP A 12 -5.18 21.68 5.63
N ILE A 13 -5.82 22.09 6.74
CA ILE A 13 -5.40 21.74 8.11
C ILE A 13 -5.39 20.22 8.28
N SER A 14 -6.46 19.52 7.90
CA SER A 14 -6.54 18.06 8.00
C SER A 14 -5.47 17.35 7.18
N ARG A 15 -5.01 17.95 6.09
CA ARG A 15 -3.95 17.41 5.24
C ARG A 15 -2.54 17.71 5.75
N LYS A 16 -2.32 18.80 6.48
CA LYS A 16 -0.98 19.26 6.85
C LYS A 16 -0.67 19.20 8.36
N CYS A 17 -1.67 19.03 9.22
CA CYS A 17 -1.49 18.96 10.67
C CYS A 17 -0.44 17.92 11.09
N ALA A 18 -0.52 16.69 10.56
CA ALA A 18 0.44 15.64 10.88
C ALA A 18 1.89 15.99 10.49
N VAL A 19 2.08 16.81 9.45
CA VAL A 19 3.43 17.27 9.06
C VAL A 19 4.05 18.14 10.13
N PHE A 20 3.27 19.06 10.71
CA PHE A 20 3.72 19.88 11.83
C PHE A 20 3.99 19.06 13.09
N ILE A 21 3.19 18.02 13.35
CA ILE A 21 3.42 17.08 14.46
C ILE A 21 4.78 16.38 14.28
N VAL A 22 5.08 15.88 13.08
CA VAL A 22 6.37 15.22 12.80
C VAL A 22 7.54 16.18 13.02
N PHE A 23 7.44 17.44 12.58
CA PHE A 23 8.48 18.45 12.89
C PHE A 23 8.62 18.73 14.39
N GLY A 24 7.51 18.84 15.12
CA GLY A 24 7.51 19.01 16.57
C GLY A 24 8.22 17.86 17.28
N LEU A 25 7.91 16.62 16.89
CA LEU A 25 8.57 15.42 17.41
C LEU A 25 10.07 15.37 17.05
N ALA A 26 10.43 15.80 15.84
CA ALA A 26 11.83 15.85 15.40
C ALA A 26 12.67 16.86 16.20
N ILE A 27 12.12 18.04 16.49
CA ILE A 27 12.76 19.06 17.31
C ILE A 27 12.85 18.59 18.77
N TRP A 28 11.76 18.06 19.30
CA TRP A 28 11.70 17.54 20.66
C TRP A 28 12.68 16.40 20.89
N SER A 29 12.74 15.43 19.96
CA SER A 29 13.69 14.33 20.04
C SER A 29 15.15 14.79 19.99
N PHE A 30 15.46 15.82 19.20
CA PHE A 30 16.77 16.46 19.23
C PHE A 30 17.09 17.05 20.60
N TYR A 31 16.17 17.79 21.21
CA TYR A 31 16.34 18.34 22.56
C TYR A 31 16.60 17.24 23.60
N VAL A 32 15.81 16.15 23.60
CA VAL A 32 15.98 15.05 24.56
C VAL A 32 17.33 14.37 24.37
N VAL A 33 17.68 13.96 23.15
CA VAL A 33 18.93 13.22 22.93
C VAL A 33 20.15 14.13 23.13
N VAL A 34 20.17 15.32 22.54
CA VAL A 34 21.36 16.20 22.62
C VAL A 34 21.45 16.87 23.99
N GLY A 35 20.35 17.47 24.46
CA GLY A 35 20.33 18.28 25.67
C GLY A 35 20.30 17.45 26.95
N ARG A 36 19.51 16.37 27.00
CA ARG A 36 19.33 15.57 28.22
C ARG A 36 20.24 14.35 28.30
N VAL A 37 20.74 13.84 27.17
CA VAL A 37 21.59 12.63 27.15
C VAL A 37 23.04 12.97 26.78
N CYS A 38 23.32 13.43 25.56
CA CYS A 38 24.68 13.65 25.10
C CYS A 38 25.41 14.74 25.88
N THR A 39 24.74 15.86 26.20
CA THR A 39 25.39 16.98 26.90
C THR A 39 25.89 16.59 28.30
N PRO A 40 25.10 15.94 29.18
CA PRO A 40 25.60 15.43 30.45
C PRO A 40 26.73 14.40 30.33
N MET A 41 26.68 13.51 29.32
CA MET A 41 27.76 12.54 29.07
C MET A 41 29.07 13.24 28.68
N ILE A 42 29.00 14.23 27.79
CA ILE A 42 30.17 14.97 27.30
C ILE A 42 30.78 15.86 28.39
N ARG A 43 29.94 16.43 29.25
CA ARG A 43 30.36 17.26 30.39
C ARG A 43 30.79 16.44 31.61
N GLU A 44 30.74 15.10 31.52
CA GLU A 44 31.13 14.18 32.60
C GLU A 44 30.34 14.40 33.91
N VAL A 45 29.09 14.89 33.78
CA VAL A 45 28.15 15.08 34.89
C VAL A 45 27.00 14.07 34.86
N SER A 46 27.05 13.12 33.93
CA SER A 46 26.06 12.05 33.81
C SER A 46 26.27 10.99 34.89
N SER A 47 25.18 10.54 35.52
CA SER A 47 25.18 9.40 36.45
C SER A 47 25.29 8.03 35.76
N SER A 48 25.32 7.98 34.43
CA SER A 48 25.36 6.72 33.65
C SER A 48 26.72 6.01 33.66
N GLY A 49 27.78 6.67 34.14
CA GLY A 49 29.15 6.18 34.04
C GLY A 49 29.70 6.12 32.60
N ILE A 50 28.96 6.66 31.61
CA ILE A 50 29.42 6.75 30.23
C ILE A 50 30.25 8.03 30.06
N GLY A 51 31.52 7.86 29.69
CA GLY A 51 32.46 8.96 29.53
C GLY A 51 32.24 9.83 28.30
N ARG A 52 33.08 10.87 28.18
CA ARG A 52 33.00 11.91 27.14
C ARG A 52 33.10 11.39 25.71
N SER A 53 34.01 10.45 25.44
CA SER A 53 34.24 9.92 24.08
C SER A 53 33.00 9.21 23.51
N PRO A 54 32.37 8.23 24.20
CA PRO A 54 31.11 7.66 23.76
C PRO A 54 29.97 8.70 23.64
N GLY A 55 29.94 9.72 24.50
CA GLY A 55 28.97 10.82 24.41
C GLY A 55 29.11 11.61 23.10
N ALA A 56 30.34 11.97 22.72
CA ALA A 56 30.63 12.67 21.46
C ALA A 56 30.34 11.81 20.23
N GLY A 57 30.72 10.53 20.25
CA GLY A 57 30.44 9.59 19.16
C GLY A 57 28.93 9.39 18.95
N THR A 58 28.18 9.24 20.04
CA THR A 58 26.71 9.14 20.02
C THR A 58 26.08 10.39 19.42
N LEU A 59 26.53 11.58 19.84
CA LEU A 59 26.05 12.85 19.32
C LEU A 59 26.27 12.95 17.80
N ALA A 60 27.46 12.60 17.32
CA ALA A 60 27.78 12.63 15.90
C ALA A 60 26.87 11.69 15.10
N ALA A 61 26.71 10.44 15.54
CA ALA A 61 25.85 9.46 14.89
C ALA A 61 24.38 9.90 14.88
N PHE A 62 23.88 10.42 16.01
CA PHE A 62 22.52 10.95 16.12
C PHE A 62 22.27 12.09 15.14
N VAL A 63 23.17 13.08 15.08
CA VAL A 63 23.04 14.24 14.20
C VAL A 63 23.02 13.82 12.74
N VAL A 64 23.86 12.88 12.32
CA VAL A 64 23.84 12.35 10.94
C VAL A 64 22.49 11.71 10.61
N LEU A 65 21.98 10.83 11.47
CA LEU A 65 20.69 10.18 11.26
C LEU A 65 19.53 11.18 11.28
N TRP A 66 19.56 12.16 12.19
CA TRP A 66 18.56 13.22 12.29
C TRP A 66 18.55 14.10 11.03
N LEU A 67 19.72 14.52 10.52
CA LEU A 67 19.82 15.29 9.29
C LEU A 67 19.35 14.48 8.07
N MET A 68 19.68 13.19 8.00
CA MET A 68 19.18 12.29 6.95
C MET A 68 17.66 12.13 7.01
N PHE A 69 17.10 11.95 8.21
CA PHE A 69 15.66 11.94 8.41
C PHE A 69 15.00 13.25 7.94
N ILE A 70 15.53 14.41 8.35
CA ILE A 70 14.99 15.71 7.94
C ILE A 70 15.08 15.89 6.42
N TRP A 71 16.22 15.56 5.80
CA TRP A 71 16.39 15.71 4.36
C TRP A 71 15.42 14.83 3.57
N THR A 72 15.28 13.56 3.95
CA THR A 72 14.37 12.63 3.29
C THR A 72 12.90 13.00 3.53
N TYR A 73 12.55 13.47 4.73
CA TYR A 73 11.22 13.93 5.05
C TYR A 73 10.83 15.19 4.26
N LEU A 74 11.72 16.19 4.22
CA LEU A 74 11.55 17.39 3.39
C LEU A 74 11.34 17.00 1.92
N ARG A 75 12.16 16.07 1.40
CA ARG A 75 12.01 15.63 0.02
C ARG A 75 10.64 15.04 -0.26
N ILE A 76 10.14 14.13 0.58
CA ILE A 76 8.85 13.46 0.32
C ILE A 76 7.66 14.41 0.50
N ILE A 77 7.72 15.43 1.37
CA ILE A 77 6.62 16.40 1.52
C ILE A 77 6.61 17.50 0.45
N THR A 78 7.76 17.80 -0.18
CA THR A 78 7.85 18.81 -1.25
C THR A 78 7.75 18.22 -2.65
N THR A 79 7.94 16.90 -2.82
CA THR A 79 7.83 16.25 -4.13
C THR A 79 6.37 15.86 -4.41
N PRO A 80 5.76 16.37 -5.50
CA PRO A 80 4.40 15.97 -5.87
C PRO A 80 4.35 14.50 -6.29
N PRO A 81 3.20 13.81 -6.13
CA PRO A 81 3.08 12.37 -6.40
C PRO A 81 2.99 12.00 -7.89
N GLY A 82 2.86 12.99 -8.78
CA GLY A 82 2.57 12.77 -10.20
C GLY A 82 1.07 12.79 -10.44
N PHE A 83 0.50 13.99 -10.61
CA PHE A 83 -0.94 14.13 -10.86
C PHE A 83 -1.25 13.79 -12.31
N ALA A 84 -2.32 13.02 -12.53
CA ALA A 84 -2.69 12.59 -13.88
C ALA A 84 -3.09 13.74 -14.79
N LYS A 85 -3.75 14.76 -14.23
CA LYS A 85 -4.14 15.99 -14.92
C LYS A 85 -2.97 16.79 -15.51
N ASP A 86 -1.74 16.56 -15.03
CA ASP A 86 -0.56 17.27 -15.53
C ASP A 86 -0.04 16.63 -16.83
N ARG A 87 -0.57 15.46 -17.22
CA ARG A 87 -0.13 14.70 -18.40
C ARG A 87 -1.28 14.27 -19.34
N VAL A 88 -2.51 14.29 -18.85
CA VAL A 88 -3.70 13.85 -19.59
C VAL A 88 -4.70 14.99 -19.66
N ASN A 89 -5.20 15.25 -20.87
CA ASN A 89 -6.23 16.25 -21.12
C ASN A 89 -7.60 15.73 -20.69
N ARG A 90 -8.49 16.67 -20.35
CA ARG A 90 -9.88 16.34 -20.06
C ARG A 90 -10.59 15.82 -21.30
N SER A 91 -11.48 14.87 -21.10
CA SER A 91 -12.30 14.26 -22.15
C SER A 91 -13.69 13.93 -21.61
N PRO A 92 -14.71 13.86 -22.48
CA PRO A 92 -15.97 13.21 -22.11
C PRO A 92 -15.75 11.73 -21.73
N PRO A 93 -16.74 11.10 -21.07
CA PRO A 93 -16.72 9.67 -20.84
C PRO A 93 -16.54 8.90 -22.16
N PRO A 94 -15.73 7.83 -22.18
CA PRO A 94 -15.59 6.98 -23.36
C PRO A 94 -16.91 6.27 -23.67
N ASP A 95 -17.31 6.25 -24.95
CA ASP A 95 -18.47 5.48 -25.39
C ASP A 95 -18.12 3.99 -25.40
N PRO A 96 -18.83 3.11 -24.67
CA PRO A 96 -18.61 1.66 -24.73
C PRO A 96 -18.71 1.08 -26.14
N ALA A 97 -19.43 1.71 -27.06
CA ALA A 97 -19.56 1.26 -28.45
C ALA A 97 -18.25 1.38 -29.25
N ASP A 98 -17.32 2.24 -28.83
CA ASP A 98 -16.01 2.43 -29.48
C ASP A 98 -15.02 1.30 -29.18
N TYR A 99 -15.34 0.40 -28.26
CA TYR A 99 -14.44 -0.66 -27.79
C TYR A 99 -14.96 -2.04 -28.19
N PRO A 100 -14.05 -2.98 -28.51
CA PRO A 100 -14.45 -4.32 -28.89
C PRO A 100 -15.29 -4.97 -27.78
N PRO A 101 -16.37 -5.69 -28.13
CA PRO A 101 -17.21 -6.34 -27.14
C PRO A 101 -16.37 -7.33 -26.32
N PRO A 102 -16.65 -7.48 -25.02
CA PRO A 102 -15.92 -8.44 -24.20
C PRO A 102 -15.98 -9.81 -24.84
N ARG A 103 -14.81 -10.44 -25.09
CA ARG A 103 -14.79 -11.83 -25.56
C ARG A 103 -15.53 -12.68 -24.54
N SER A 104 -16.63 -13.29 -24.96
CA SER A 104 -17.47 -14.18 -24.15
C SER A 104 -16.64 -15.34 -23.57
N THR A 105 -16.12 -15.17 -22.37
CA THR A 105 -15.65 -16.26 -21.49
C THR A 105 -16.53 -16.29 -20.24
N SER A 106 -17.78 -16.71 -20.46
CA SER A 106 -18.80 -17.08 -19.47
C SER A 106 -19.38 -15.96 -18.57
N PRO A 107 -20.72 -15.92 -18.40
CA PRO A 107 -21.38 -14.91 -17.60
C PRO A 107 -21.28 -15.27 -16.12
N VAL A 108 -20.60 -14.45 -15.34
CA VAL A 108 -21.00 -14.25 -13.94
C VAL A 108 -21.69 -12.89 -13.93
N PRO A 109 -22.95 -12.80 -13.49
CA PRO A 109 -23.58 -11.50 -13.32
C PRO A 109 -22.80 -10.74 -12.25
N VAL A 110 -22.16 -9.65 -12.66
CA VAL A 110 -21.61 -8.67 -11.72
C VAL A 110 -22.79 -7.81 -11.31
N ALA A 111 -23.16 -7.87 -10.04
CA ALA A 111 -23.94 -6.81 -9.44
C ALA A 111 -23.16 -5.50 -9.65
N ASP A 112 -23.80 -4.49 -10.25
CA ASP A 112 -23.26 -3.15 -10.45
C ASP A 112 -22.55 -2.67 -9.18
N ASN A 113 -21.24 -2.81 -9.15
CA ASN A 113 -20.44 -2.40 -8.01
C ASN A 113 -19.80 -1.05 -8.31
N ASN A 114 -20.67 -0.07 -8.58
CA ASN A 114 -20.37 1.35 -8.35
C ASN A 114 -20.03 1.64 -6.87
N ASN A 115 -20.12 0.62 -5.99
CA ASN A 115 -19.76 0.62 -4.59
C ASN A 115 -18.49 -0.19 -4.26
N ALA A 116 -17.64 -0.52 -5.24
CA ALA A 116 -16.29 -1.01 -4.92
C ALA A 116 -15.63 0.01 -3.96
N PRO A 117 -15.13 -0.43 -2.78
CA PRO A 117 -14.55 0.50 -1.82
C PRO A 117 -13.50 1.36 -2.52
N ASP A 118 -13.61 2.68 -2.36
CA ASP A 118 -12.61 3.62 -2.87
C ASP A 118 -11.23 3.08 -2.45
N PRO A 119 -10.25 2.94 -3.36
CA PRO A 119 -8.90 2.50 -3.00
C PRO A 119 -8.28 3.31 -1.85
N SER A 120 -8.75 4.56 -1.62
CA SER A 120 -8.38 5.36 -0.45
C SER A 120 -8.91 4.82 0.89
N THR A 121 -9.88 3.91 0.89
CA THR A 121 -10.45 3.23 2.07
C THR A 121 -9.80 1.88 2.35
N LEU A 122 -9.00 1.35 1.41
CA LEU A 122 -8.26 0.10 1.53
C LEU A 122 -6.85 0.29 2.14
N ALA A 123 -6.36 1.52 2.30
CA ALA A 123 -5.12 1.77 3.03
C ALA A 123 -5.33 1.51 4.54
N PRO A 124 -4.34 0.96 5.27
CA PRO A 124 -4.48 0.69 6.69
C PRO A 124 -4.33 2.00 7.50
N THR A 125 -5.28 2.92 7.34
CA THR A 125 -5.45 4.05 8.26
C THR A 125 -6.53 3.65 9.25
N PHE A 126 -6.16 3.11 10.42
CA PHE A 126 -6.90 3.14 11.71
C PHE A 126 -8.45 3.05 11.70
N ASN A 127 -9.08 2.53 10.65
CA ASN A 127 -10.52 2.65 10.38
C ASN A 127 -11.28 1.35 10.66
N LEU A 128 -10.62 0.35 11.25
CA LEU A 128 -11.30 -0.86 11.71
C LEU A 128 -12.41 -0.51 12.73
N ALA A 129 -12.16 0.48 13.60
CA ALA A 129 -13.16 0.97 14.56
C ALA A 129 -14.34 1.68 13.86
N SER A 130 -14.08 2.58 12.90
CA SER A 130 -15.15 3.29 12.19
C SER A 130 -15.98 2.39 11.27
N GLN A 131 -15.36 1.39 10.62
CA GLN A 131 -16.09 0.42 9.79
C GLN A 131 -16.97 -0.51 10.65
N THR A 132 -16.50 -0.88 11.85
CA THR A 132 -17.27 -1.69 12.80
C THR A 132 -18.44 -0.89 13.38
N ILE A 133 -18.23 0.39 13.71
CA ILE A 133 -19.30 1.27 14.23
C ILE A 133 -20.32 1.62 13.14
N HIS A 134 -19.90 1.92 11.91
CA HIS A 134 -20.85 2.17 10.82
C HIS A 134 -21.73 0.95 10.52
N ARG A 135 -21.14 -0.25 10.50
CA ARG A 135 -21.88 -1.52 10.32
C ARG A 135 -22.86 -1.79 11.46
N TRP A 136 -22.52 -1.39 12.68
CA TRP A 136 -23.38 -1.54 13.85
C TRP A 136 -24.51 -0.50 13.87
N THR A 137 -24.22 0.76 13.55
CA THR A 137 -25.24 1.84 13.51
C THR A 137 -26.24 1.69 12.36
N SER A 138 -25.85 1.09 11.23
CA SER A 138 -26.78 0.76 10.14
C SER A 138 -27.75 -0.38 10.46
N HIS A 139 -27.54 -1.09 11.57
CA HIS A 139 -28.42 -2.17 12.02
C HIS A 139 -29.47 -1.75 13.07
N ASN A 140 -29.45 -0.48 13.55
CA ASN A 140 -30.35 -0.01 14.60
C ASN A 140 -31.34 1.10 14.18
N GLY A 141 -31.57 1.29 12.88
CA GLY A 141 -32.57 2.22 12.35
C GLY A 141 -33.78 1.50 11.76
N SER A 142 -34.91 1.57 12.47
CA SER A 142 -36.28 1.25 12.03
C SER A 142 -36.57 -0.20 11.65
N ALA A 143 -37.31 -0.88 12.54
CA ALA A 143 -38.02 -2.11 12.27
C ALA A 143 -39.10 -1.85 11.20
N ASP A 144 -38.80 -2.22 9.96
CA ASP A 144 -39.81 -2.40 8.91
C ASP A 144 -39.96 -3.91 8.67
N THR A 145 -41.05 -4.46 9.21
CA THR A 145 -41.39 -5.89 9.22
C THR A 145 -41.95 -6.34 7.87
N THR A 146 -41.16 -6.24 6.81
CA THR A 146 -41.38 -6.97 5.55
C THR A 146 -40.05 -7.25 4.87
N ARG A 147 -39.30 -8.22 5.41
CA ARG A 147 -38.20 -8.87 4.68
C ARG A 147 -38.55 -10.35 4.55
N PRO A 148 -38.63 -10.92 3.34
CA PRO A 148 -38.74 -12.36 3.22
C PRO A 148 -37.54 -12.97 3.95
N SER A 149 -37.82 -13.93 4.82
CA SER A 149 -36.84 -14.74 5.53
C SER A 149 -35.76 -15.15 4.53
N ALA A 150 -34.50 -14.80 4.83
CA ALA A 150 -33.37 -15.29 4.07
C ALA A 150 -33.50 -16.82 3.99
N PRO A 151 -33.52 -17.43 2.78
CA PRO A 151 -33.59 -18.87 2.70
C PRO A 151 -32.36 -19.42 3.42
N MET A 152 -32.60 -20.33 4.37
CA MET A 152 -31.56 -21.18 4.92
C MET A 152 -30.74 -21.71 3.76
N VAL A 153 -29.41 -21.59 3.87
CA VAL A 153 -28.43 -22.06 2.88
C VAL A 153 -28.86 -23.45 2.40
N GLN A 154 -29.33 -23.52 1.17
CA GLN A 154 -29.78 -24.76 0.56
C GLN A 154 -28.60 -25.75 0.54
N MET A 155 -28.87 -26.97 0.99
CA MET A 155 -27.94 -28.10 0.84
C MET A 155 -27.48 -28.21 -0.62
N PRO A 156 -26.21 -28.60 -0.89
CA PRO A 156 -25.72 -28.69 -2.26
C PRO A 156 -26.57 -29.68 -3.08
N PRO A 157 -26.75 -29.42 -4.39
CA PRO A 157 -27.48 -30.33 -5.27
C PRO A 157 -26.79 -31.70 -5.31
N LYS A 158 -27.58 -32.75 -5.55
CA LYS A 158 -27.13 -34.15 -5.65
C LYS A 158 -25.89 -34.29 -6.55
N GLY A 159 -24.77 -34.70 -5.95
CA GLY A 159 -23.54 -35.12 -6.63
C GLY A 159 -22.37 -34.14 -6.45
N VAL A 160 -21.26 -34.62 -5.87
CA VAL A 160 -19.99 -33.88 -5.83
C VAL A 160 -19.51 -33.68 -7.27
N LYS A 161 -19.33 -32.43 -7.68
CA LYS A 161 -18.84 -32.09 -9.02
C LYS A 161 -17.43 -32.62 -9.23
N ASP A 162 -17.16 -33.23 -10.39
CA ASP A 162 -15.82 -33.70 -10.72
C ASP A 162 -14.83 -32.52 -10.66
N TRP A 163 -13.75 -32.72 -9.91
CA TRP A 163 -12.66 -31.74 -9.79
C TRP A 163 -12.13 -31.29 -11.14
N ARG A 164 -12.21 -32.14 -12.17
CA ARG A 164 -11.83 -31.83 -13.56
C ARG A 164 -12.71 -30.79 -14.25
N GLN A 165 -13.90 -30.50 -13.72
CA GLN A 165 -14.87 -29.60 -14.35
C GLN A 165 -15.07 -28.27 -13.61
N VAL A 166 -14.45 -28.06 -12.45
CA VAL A 166 -14.59 -26.81 -11.68
C VAL A 166 -13.75 -25.70 -12.34
N PRO A 167 -14.35 -24.69 -12.97
CA PRO A 167 -13.59 -23.64 -13.66
C PRO A 167 -12.91 -22.72 -12.65
N ARG A 168 -11.77 -22.12 -13.03
CA ARG A 168 -11.15 -21.06 -12.23
C ARG A 168 -11.98 -19.78 -12.39
N PRO A 169 -12.35 -19.09 -11.30
CA PRO A 169 -12.97 -17.78 -11.43
C PRO A 169 -11.96 -16.80 -12.04
N LEU A 170 -12.33 -16.10 -13.11
CA LEU A 170 -11.47 -15.13 -13.78
C LEU A 170 -11.82 -13.71 -13.35
N PRO A 171 -10.82 -12.82 -13.19
CA PRO A 171 -11.09 -11.40 -13.01
C PRO A 171 -11.75 -10.85 -14.27
N TYR A 172 -12.67 -9.90 -14.08
CA TYR A 172 -13.26 -9.16 -15.19
C TYR A 172 -12.17 -8.34 -15.90
N VAL A 173 -12.17 -8.42 -17.24
CA VAL A 173 -11.30 -7.61 -18.08
C VAL A 173 -12.10 -6.39 -18.52
N GLU A 174 -11.67 -5.22 -18.06
CA GLU A 174 -12.22 -3.96 -18.53
C GLU A 174 -11.61 -3.60 -19.88
N TYR A 175 -12.41 -3.71 -20.95
CA TYR A 175 -12.03 -3.29 -22.30
C TYR A 175 -12.24 -1.79 -22.51
N VAL A 176 -13.23 -1.20 -21.83
CA VAL A 176 -13.46 0.24 -21.81
C VAL A 176 -12.50 0.89 -20.81
N PRO A 177 -11.72 1.91 -21.19
CA PRO A 177 -10.83 2.61 -20.30
C PRO A 177 -11.55 3.21 -19.09
N LYS A 178 -10.94 3.10 -17.90
CA LYS A 178 -11.46 3.72 -16.69
C LYS A 178 -11.49 5.23 -16.85
N TRP A 179 -12.66 5.84 -16.71
CA TRP A 179 -12.79 7.30 -16.69
C TRP A 179 -13.02 7.81 -15.28
N CYS A 180 -12.53 9.02 -14.98
CA CYS A 180 -12.78 9.71 -13.72
C CYS A 180 -13.78 10.82 -13.91
N SER A 181 -14.98 10.70 -13.33
CA SER A 181 -16.00 11.74 -13.39
C SER A 181 -15.64 13.05 -12.70
N TYR A 182 -14.79 12.99 -11.66
CA TYR A 182 -14.38 14.18 -10.92
C TYR A 182 -13.26 14.97 -11.62
N CYS A 183 -12.33 14.27 -12.27
CA CYS A 183 -11.22 14.89 -12.99
C CYS A 183 -11.52 15.10 -14.47
N GLU A 184 -12.58 14.44 -14.98
CA GLU A 184 -12.96 14.39 -16.40
C GLU A 184 -11.83 13.87 -17.29
N ILE A 185 -11.10 12.84 -16.84
CA ILE A 185 -9.99 12.25 -17.60
C ILE A 185 -10.19 10.75 -17.77
N VAL A 186 -9.77 10.22 -18.91
CA VAL A 186 -9.45 8.79 -19.03
C VAL A 186 -8.22 8.52 -18.16
N LYS A 187 -8.36 7.66 -17.16
CA LYS A 187 -7.30 7.33 -16.21
C LYS A 187 -6.22 6.53 -16.95
N PRO A 188 -4.95 7.00 -16.94
CA PRO A 188 -3.84 6.15 -17.34
C PRO A 188 -3.82 4.86 -16.51
N SER A 189 -3.09 3.86 -16.99
CA SER A 189 -2.87 2.63 -16.24
C SER A 189 -2.36 2.95 -14.82
N ARG A 190 -2.84 2.16 -13.84
CA ARG A 190 -2.45 2.29 -12.41
C ARG A 190 -2.82 3.63 -11.76
N THR A 191 -3.67 4.44 -12.39
CA THR A 191 -4.10 5.74 -11.85
C THR A 191 -5.39 5.60 -11.04
N HIS A 192 -5.42 6.21 -9.86
CA HIS A 192 -6.61 6.25 -9.01
C HIS A 192 -6.91 7.68 -8.54
N HIS A 193 -8.20 7.98 -8.37
CA HIS A 193 -8.64 9.26 -7.81
C HIS A 193 -8.51 9.21 -6.29
N CYS A 194 -7.76 10.14 -5.71
CA CYS A 194 -7.71 10.26 -4.26
C CYS A 194 -8.66 11.35 -3.80
N ARG A 195 -9.70 11.00 -3.04
CA ARG A 195 -10.66 11.94 -2.47
C ARG A 195 -10.01 12.99 -1.56
N HIS A 196 -9.01 12.60 -0.76
CA HIS A 196 -8.29 13.55 0.12
C HIS A 196 -7.51 14.60 -0.69
N CYS A 197 -6.84 14.16 -1.76
CA CYS A 197 -6.07 15.03 -2.65
C CYS A 197 -6.98 15.75 -3.68
N GLY A 198 -8.23 15.30 -3.88
CA GLY A 198 -9.19 15.83 -4.86
C GLY A 198 -8.72 15.71 -6.30
N THR A 199 -7.92 14.69 -6.64
CA THR A 199 -7.31 14.54 -7.97
C THR A 199 -6.85 13.10 -8.21
N CYS A 200 -6.79 12.72 -9.49
CA CYS A 200 -6.15 11.48 -9.94
C CYS A 200 -4.62 11.55 -9.80
N VAL A 201 -4.04 10.45 -9.31
CA VAL A 201 -2.61 10.26 -9.06
C VAL A 201 -2.13 9.04 -9.85
N GLN A 202 -1.04 9.19 -10.60
CA GLN A 202 -0.42 8.12 -11.38
C GLN A 202 0.30 7.12 -10.47
N GLN A 203 0.21 5.82 -10.82
CA GLN A 203 0.68 4.71 -9.97
C GLN A 203 0.30 4.94 -8.50
N TYR A 204 -0.97 5.26 -8.26
CA TYR A 204 -1.42 5.63 -6.92
C TYR A 204 -1.17 4.47 -5.96
N ASP A 205 -0.42 4.75 -4.90
CA ASP A 205 -0.16 3.74 -3.88
C ASP A 205 -1.10 3.95 -2.69
N HIS A 206 -1.02 5.11 -2.03
CA HIS A 206 -1.92 5.47 -0.94
C HIS A 206 -1.91 6.97 -0.64
N HIS A 207 -2.86 7.42 0.17
CA HIS A 207 -2.80 8.75 0.79
C HIS A 207 -2.10 8.66 2.15
N CYS A 208 -0.93 9.28 2.29
CA CYS A 208 -0.18 9.24 3.53
C CYS A 208 -0.46 10.49 4.38
N VAL A 209 -1.12 10.29 5.53
CA VAL A 209 -1.42 11.37 6.47
C VAL A 209 -0.14 12.00 7.02
N TRP A 210 0.87 11.18 7.34
CA TRP A 210 2.16 11.63 7.92
C TRP A 210 3.01 12.49 6.98
N VAL A 211 2.86 12.32 5.67
CA VAL A 211 3.51 13.15 4.64
C VAL A 211 2.58 14.30 4.22
N GLY A 212 1.28 14.18 4.49
CA GLY A 212 0.28 15.18 4.17
C GLY A 212 -0.01 15.32 2.67
N GLN A 213 0.21 14.23 1.92
CA GLN A 213 -0.15 14.10 0.51
C GLN A 213 -0.18 12.62 0.08
N CYS A 214 -0.58 12.41 -1.17
CA CYS A 214 -0.56 11.12 -1.82
C CYS A 214 0.88 10.63 -2.07
N VAL A 215 1.06 9.32 -2.07
CA VAL A 215 2.24 8.61 -2.56
C VAL A 215 1.88 7.96 -3.89
N GLY A 216 2.66 8.23 -4.93
CA GLY A 216 2.44 7.74 -6.29
C GLY A 216 3.73 7.70 -7.10
N TRP A 217 3.63 7.51 -8.42
CA TRP A 217 4.79 7.27 -9.30
C TRP A 217 5.95 8.23 -9.04
N ALA A 218 5.71 9.54 -9.00
CA ALA A 218 6.79 10.52 -8.98
C ALA A 218 7.51 10.64 -7.62
N ASN A 219 6.92 10.17 -6.52
CA ASN A 219 7.47 10.34 -5.17
C ASN A 219 7.59 9.05 -4.35
N HIS A 220 7.12 7.90 -4.84
CA HIS A 220 7.16 6.64 -4.12
C HIS A 220 8.58 6.21 -3.72
N LYS A 221 9.59 6.41 -4.58
CA LYS A 221 11.00 6.19 -4.19
C LYS A 221 11.43 6.99 -2.97
N PHE A 222 10.99 8.24 -2.85
CA PHE A 222 11.35 9.10 -1.72
C PHE A 222 10.63 8.65 -0.46
N PHE A 223 9.42 8.11 -0.58
CA PHE A 223 8.70 7.48 0.53
C PHE A 223 9.45 6.24 1.06
N VAL A 224 9.97 5.38 0.20
CA VAL A 224 10.76 4.20 0.60
C VAL A 224 12.04 4.62 1.33
N ILE A 225 12.78 5.58 0.77
CA ILE A 225 14.02 6.11 1.37
C ILE A 225 13.72 6.78 2.71
N PHE A 226 12.64 7.57 2.79
CA PHE A 226 12.18 8.18 4.03
C PHE A 226 11.89 7.14 5.12
N ASN A 227 11.16 6.07 4.81
CA ASN A 227 10.86 5.02 5.79
C ASN A 227 12.12 4.30 6.27
N PHE A 228 13.08 4.03 5.37
CA PHE A 228 14.37 3.44 5.74
C PHE A 228 15.13 4.30 6.76
N TRP A 229 15.37 5.57 6.42
CA TRP A 229 16.13 6.47 7.29
C TRP A 229 15.39 6.81 8.59
N THR A 230 14.06 6.93 8.55
CA THR A 230 13.24 7.11 9.76
C THR A 230 13.31 5.88 10.66
N GLY A 231 13.24 4.67 10.10
CA GLY A 231 13.39 3.43 10.84
C GLY A 231 14.75 3.32 11.53
N CYS A 232 15.85 3.63 10.81
CA CYS A 232 17.19 3.69 11.38
C CYS A 232 17.31 4.75 12.50
N TYR A 233 16.77 5.94 12.26
CA TYR A 233 16.75 7.04 13.24
C TYR A 233 16.00 6.66 14.53
N CYS A 234 14.80 6.11 14.40
CA CYS A 234 13.97 5.67 15.52
C CYS A 234 14.61 4.50 16.28
N LEU A 235 15.15 3.50 15.58
CA LEU A 235 15.81 2.35 16.20
C LEU A 235 17.05 2.78 16.98
N PHE A 236 17.90 3.61 16.37
CA PHE A 236 19.08 4.17 17.04
C PHE A 236 18.69 4.95 18.29
N THR A 237 17.72 5.86 18.17
CA THR A 237 17.24 6.68 19.29
C THR A 237 16.69 5.81 20.41
N MET A 238 15.83 4.83 20.09
CA MET A 238 15.24 3.92 21.07
C MET A 238 16.31 3.12 21.82
N LEU A 239 17.25 2.50 21.09
CA LEU A 239 18.33 1.69 21.70
C LEU A 239 19.25 2.55 22.57
N LEU A 240 19.65 3.72 22.08
CA LEU A 240 20.48 4.67 22.84
C LEU A 240 19.82 5.03 24.17
N LEU A 241 18.54 5.40 24.14
CA LEU A 241 17.81 5.82 25.33
C LEU A 241 17.61 4.67 26.32
N ILE A 242 17.31 3.46 25.85
CA ILE A 242 17.20 2.26 26.71
C ILE A 242 18.55 1.96 27.39
N ILE A 243 19.65 1.99 26.65
CA ILE A 243 21.00 1.71 27.18
C ILE A 243 21.42 2.78 28.18
N THR A 244 21.07 4.04 27.93
CA THR A 244 21.41 5.13 28.86
C THR A 244 20.56 5.04 30.13
N ALA A 245 19.25 4.85 29.98
CA ALA A 245 18.32 4.76 31.09
C ALA A 245 18.60 3.56 32.01
N SER A 246 19.11 2.44 31.49
CA SER A 246 19.48 1.28 32.30
C SER A 246 20.72 1.49 33.16
N LYS A 247 21.49 2.56 32.91
CA LYS A 247 22.71 2.90 33.64
C LYS A 247 22.55 4.08 34.59
N THR A 248 21.46 4.84 34.48
CA THR A 248 21.19 6.00 35.34
C THR A 248 20.33 5.62 36.54
N SER A 249 20.62 6.19 37.70
CA SER A 249 19.86 5.96 38.95
C SER A 249 18.46 6.58 38.97
N GLY A 250 18.09 7.40 37.98
CA GLY A 250 16.79 8.06 37.87
C GLY A 250 16.18 7.89 36.49
N ILE A 251 14.84 7.84 36.45
CA ILE A 251 14.07 7.70 35.21
C ILE A 251 13.51 9.07 34.82
N ASP A 252 14.03 9.65 33.75
CA ASP A 252 13.52 10.89 33.18
C ASP A 252 12.29 10.63 32.30
N GLY A 253 11.16 11.25 32.64
CA GLY A 253 9.89 11.04 31.92
C GLY A 253 9.94 11.41 30.44
N GLN A 254 10.76 12.39 30.05
CA GLN A 254 10.95 12.77 28.64
C GLN A 254 11.68 11.67 27.87
N THR A 255 12.70 11.08 28.48
CA THR A 255 13.43 9.92 27.92
C THR A 255 12.49 8.73 27.74
N VAL A 256 11.67 8.40 28.74
CA VAL A 256 10.68 7.32 28.63
C VAL A 256 9.67 7.59 27.51
N ALA A 257 9.12 8.80 27.45
CA ALA A 257 8.18 9.18 26.40
C ALA A 257 8.82 9.04 25.01
N LEU A 258 10.08 9.46 24.85
CA LEU A 258 10.75 9.37 23.56
C LEU A 258 11.10 7.93 23.18
N VAL A 259 11.40 7.03 24.14
CA VAL A 259 11.54 5.59 23.88
C VAL A 259 10.24 5.02 23.29
N VAL A 260 9.09 5.32 23.91
CA VAL A 260 7.78 4.85 23.44
C VAL A 260 7.47 5.39 22.05
N VAL A 261 7.63 6.70 21.84
CA VAL A 261 7.38 7.34 20.54
C VAL A 261 8.31 6.75 19.46
N SER A 262 9.60 6.61 19.76
CA SER A 262 10.58 6.04 18.82
C SER A 262 10.29 4.57 18.51
N GLY A 263 9.86 3.78 19.50
CA GLY A 263 9.46 2.38 19.29
C GLY A 263 8.23 2.25 18.39
N LEU A 264 7.19 3.06 18.62
CA LEU A 264 5.96 3.03 17.82
C LEU A 264 6.21 3.47 16.38
N PHE A 265 6.86 4.62 16.18
CA PHE A 265 7.19 5.10 14.82
C PHE A 265 8.24 4.23 14.14
N GLY A 266 9.22 3.72 14.88
CA GLY A 266 10.25 2.80 14.37
C GLY A 266 9.64 1.51 13.85
N LEU A 267 8.76 0.86 14.64
CA LEU A 267 8.04 -0.33 14.21
C LEU A 267 7.22 -0.05 12.95
N PHE A 268 6.41 1.01 12.96
CA PHE A 268 5.57 1.39 11.83
C PHE A 268 6.38 1.61 10.55
N THR A 269 7.47 2.39 10.62
CA THR A 269 8.28 2.74 9.45
C THR A 269 9.12 1.59 8.94
N ILE A 270 9.66 0.72 9.82
CA ILE A 270 10.39 -0.48 9.42
C ILE A 270 9.44 -1.46 8.72
N THR A 271 8.24 -1.71 9.27
CA THR A 271 7.24 -2.54 8.61
C THR A 271 6.83 -1.97 7.26
N MET A 272 6.55 -0.66 7.19
CA MET A 272 6.25 0.01 5.92
C MET A 272 7.39 -0.13 4.90
N PHE A 273 8.64 0.06 5.30
CA PHE A 273 9.80 -0.14 4.42
C PHE A 273 9.83 -1.56 3.87
N ILE A 274 9.74 -2.58 4.72
CA ILE A 274 9.78 -3.99 4.31
C ILE A 274 8.62 -4.30 3.35
N THR A 275 7.40 -3.88 3.69
CA THR A 275 6.21 -4.09 2.85
C THR A 275 6.40 -3.45 1.48
N HIS A 276 6.87 -2.20 1.41
CA HIS A 276 7.07 -1.52 0.13
C HIS A 276 8.22 -2.14 -0.69
N VAL A 277 9.29 -2.63 -0.07
CA VAL A 277 10.32 -3.41 -0.79
C VAL A 277 9.71 -4.69 -1.40
N MET A 278 8.84 -5.39 -0.67
CA MET A 278 8.15 -6.57 -1.18
C MET A 278 7.18 -6.24 -2.32
N LEU A 279 6.46 -5.12 -2.22
CA LEU A 279 5.54 -4.63 -3.25
C LEU A 279 6.29 -4.25 -4.53
N ILE A 280 7.37 -3.47 -4.41
CA ILE A 280 8.23 -3.06 -5.53
C ILE A 280 8.78 -4.29 -6.24
N THR A 281 9.41 -5.21 -5.50
CA THR A 281 10.00 -6.42 -6.11
C THR A 281 8.97 -7.38 -6.70
N SER A 282 7.68 -7.19 -6.39
CA SER A 282 6.56 -7.92 -6.97
C SER A 282 5.84 -7.16 -8.10
N GLY A 283 6.23 -5.92 -8.39
CA GLY A 283 5.59 -5.06 -9.40
C GLY A 283 4.19 -4.59 -9.05
N ARG A 284 3.92 -4.37 -7.76
CA ARG A 284 2.60 -4.00 -7.24
C ARG A 284 2.67 -2.69 -6.48
N THR A 285 1.60 -1.92 -6.54
CA THR A 285 1.25 -0.91 -5.52
C THR A 285 0.48 -1.57 -4.38
N THR A 286 0.33 -0.85 -3.27
CA THR A 286 -0.50 -1.26 -2.13
C THR A 286 -1.93 -1.57 -2.58
N VAL A 287 -2.55 -0.71 -3.40
CA VAL A 287 -3.93 -0.92 -3.89
C VAL A 287 -4.04 -2.13 -4.81
N GLU A 288 -3.06 -2.36 -5.67
CA GLU A 288 -3.06 -3.52 -6.57
C GLU A 288 -2.89 -4.83 -5.79
N SER A 289 -2.17 -4.83 -4.68
CA SER A 289 -1.95 -6.04 -3.86
C SER A 289 -3.23 -6.65 -3.27
N TYR A 290 -4.30 -5.86 -3.15
CA TYR A 290 -5.60 -6.36 -2.70
C TYR A 290 -6.28 -7.25 -3.73
N ALA A 291 -6.05 -7.04 -5.03
CA ALA A 291 -6.70 -7.83 -6.07
C ALA A 291 -6.37 -9.33 -5.94
N SER A 292 -5.16 -9.69 -5.50
CA SER A 292 -4.79 -11.08 -5.23
C SER A 292 -5.48 -11.68 -4.03
N ARG A 293 -5.75 -10.89 -2.99
CA ARG A 293 -6.52 -11.34 -1.83
C ARG A 293 -7.97 -11.63 -2.24
N ASP A 294 -8.59 -10.71 -2.97
CA ASP A 294 -9.97 -10.86 -3.46
C ASP A 294 -10.09 -12.08 -4.38
N GLN A 295 -9.10 -12.31 -5.24
CA GLN A 295 -9.06 -13.48 -6.11
C GLN A 295 -8.96 -14.79 -5.31
N LEU A 296 -8.07 -14.83 -4.32
CA LEU A 296 -7.94 -16.00 -3.45
C LEU A 296 -9.23 -16.26 -2.66
N GLU A 297 -9.91 -15.21 -2.20
CA GLU A 297 -11.20 -15.32 -1.52
C GLU A 297 -12.28 -15.88 -2.45
N ARG A 298 -12.40 -15.38 -3.69
CA ARG A 298 -13.31 -15.94 -4.70
C ARG A 298 -13.04 -17.40 -5.01
N GLU A 299 -11.76 -17.76 -5.19
CA GLU A 299 -11.33 -19.14 -5.39
C GLU A 299 -11.71 -20.02 -4.19
N ASN A 300 -11.51 -19.53 -2.96
CA ASN A 300 -11.88 -20.23 -1.73
C ASN A 300 -13.40 -20.42 -1.61
N SER A 301 -14.19 -19.38 -1.85
CA SER A 301 -15.65 -19.41 -1.77
C SER A 301 -16.24 -20.38 -2.79
N LEU A 302 -15.72 -20.40 -4.03
CA LEU A 302 -16.13 -21.36 -5.05
C LEU A 302 -15.85 -22.80 -4.59
N LEU A 303 -14.64 -23.07 -4.12
CA LEU A 303 -14.27 -24.40 -3.64
C LEU A 303 -15.09 -24.82 -2.41
N GLN A 304 -15.41 -23.90 -1.50
CA GLN A 304 -16.26 -24.18 -0.35
C GLN A 304 -17.70 -24.47 -0.77
N LYS A 305 -18.22 -23.78 -1.79
CA LYS A 305 -19.56 -24.03 -2.33
C LYS A 305 -19.65 -25.39 -3.01
N GLU A 306 -18.63 -25.79 -3.77
CA GLU A 306 -18.61 -27.03 -4.54
C GLU A 306 -18.27 -28.27 -3.68
N TYR A 307 -17.39 -28.12 -2.67
CA TYR A 307 -16.83 -29.24 -1.89
C TYR A 307 -17.13 -29.19 -0.38
N GLY A 308 -17.86 -28.18 0.09
CA GLY A 308 -18.14 -27.94 1.50
C GLY A 308 -16.94 -27.35 2.25
N TYR A 309 -17.15 -26.89 3.49
CA TYR A 309 -16.08 -26.26 4.29
C TYR A 309 -15.06 -27.28 4.82
N LEU A 310 -15.53 -28.35 5.47
CA LEU A 310 -14.70 -29.36 6.14
C LEU A 310 -14.40 -30.60 5.27
N TRP A 311 -15.13 -30.80 4.19
CA TRP A 311 -15.09 -32.03 3.39
C TRP A 311 -14.24 -31.89 2.12
N HIS A 312 -13.99 -33.02 1.45
CA HIS A 312 -13.39 -33.10 0.11
C HIS A 312 -12.09 -32.28 -0.08
N ASN A 313 -11.22 -32.28 0.95
CA ASN A 313 -9.97 -31.52 0.92
C ASN A 313 -8.99 -32.03 -0.13
N LEU A 314 -9.06 -33.31 -0.49
CA LEU A 314 -8.23 -33.90 -1.54
C LEU A 314 -8.64 -33.35 -2.92
N GLU A 315 -9.93 -33.22 -3.17
CA GLU A 315 -10.53 -32.69 -4.38
C GLU A 315 -10.22 -31.20 -4.52
N LYS A 316 -10.37 -30.41 -3.43
CA LYS A 316 -9.94 -28.99 -3.40
C LYS A 316 -8.45 -28.84 -3.77
N ARG A 317 -7.57 -29.70 -3.25
CA ARG A 317 -6.14 -29.69 -3.59
C ARG A 317 -5.91 -30.05 -5.07
N LYS A 318 -6.63 -31.04 -5.60
CA LYS A 318 -6.57 -31.42 -7.03
C LYS A 318 -7.01 -30.27 -7.93
N VAL A 319 -8.11 -29.57 -7.62
CA VAL A 319 -8.57 -28.39 -8.37
C VAL A 319 -7.50 -27.30 -8.40
N ARG A 320 -6.93 -26.93 -7.24
CA ARG A 320 -5.87 -25.92 -7.17
C ARG A 320 -4.62 -26.32 -7.93
N LYS A 321 -4.23 -27.60 -7.85
CA LYS A 321 -3.08 -28.13 -8.61
C LYS A 321 -3.32 -27.99 -10.11
N ARG A 322 -4.49 -28.39 -10.61
CA ARG A 322 -4.86 -28.23 -12.01
C ARG A 322 -4.89 -26.76 -12.44
N TRP A 323 -5.52 -25.88 -11.66
CA TRP A 323 -5.49 -24.44 -11.96
C TRP A 323 -4.06 -23.89 -12.01
N LYS A 324 -3.18 -24.32 -11.11
CA LYS A 324 -1.77 -23.93 -11.15
C LYS A 324 -1.06 -24.43 -12.40
N GLU A 325 -1.39 -25.63 -12.88
CA GLU A 325 -0.84 -26.21 -14.11
C GLU A 325 -1.35 -25.47 -15.36
N GLU A 326 -2.66 -25.20 -15.44
CA GLU A 326 -3.33 -24.52 -16.55
C GLU A 326 -2.92 -23.04 -16.68
N TRP A 327 -2.82 -22.34 -15.54
CA TRP A 327 -2.58 -20.89 -15.49
C TRP A 327 -1.16 -20.51 -15.05
N GLY A 328 -0.30 -21.51 -14.84
CA GLY A 328 1.10 -21.35 -14.43
C GLY A 328 1.30 -20.70 -13.05
N GLY A 329 0.26 -20.63 -12.22
CA GLY A 329 0.33 -20.02 -10.88
C GLY A 329 0.46 -18.49 -10.86
N THR A 330 0.21 -17.82 -11.99
CA THR A 330 0.27 -16.36 -12.07
C THR A 330 -0.79 -15.72 -11.18
N ALA A 331 -0.38 -14.77 -10.34
CA ALA A 331 -1.27 -14.03 -9.46
C ALA A 331 -1.85 -12.79 -10.17
N VAL A 332 -3.04 -12.32 -9.76
CA VAL A 332 -3.86 -11.40 -10.60
C VAL A 332 -3.28 -9.99 -10.63
N ASP A 333 -2.59 -9.65 -9.56
CA ASP A 333 -1.86 -8.40 -9.38
C ASP A 333 -0.44 -8.44 -9.96
N GLU A 334 -0.02 -9.51 -10.65
CA GLU A 334 1.30 -9.59 -11.32
C GLU A 334 1.32 -8.95 -12.71
N ARG A 335 0.27 -8.20 -13.09
CA ARG A 335 0.13 -7.58 -14.42
C ARG A 335 1.34 -6.71 -14.81
N TRP A 336 1.97 -6.05 -13.85
CA TRP A 336 3.08 -5.12 -14.10
C TRP A 336 4.45 -5.67 -13.69
N LYS A 337 4.53 -6.98 -13.44
CA LYS A 337 5.76 -7.66 -13.06
C LYS A 337 6.51 -8.11 -14.31
N PHE A 338 7.76 -7.68 -14.45
CA PHE A 338 8.63 -8.07 -15.56
C PHE A 338 10.07 -8.25 -15.06
N GLY A 339 10.85 -9.08 -15.76
CA GLY A 339 12.25 -9.33 -15.39
C GLY A 339 12.42 -9.93 -13.98
N GLY A 340 13.60 -9.68 -13.39
CA GLY A 340 13.92 -10.09 -12.04
C GLY A 340 13.59 -9.03 -10.98
N LYS A 341 13.74 -9.39 -9.70
CA LYS A 341 13.51 -8.46 -8.57
C LYS A 341 14.32 -7.17 -8.68
N MET A 342 15.54 -7.24 -9.23
CA MET A 342 16.39 -6.08 -9.43
C MET A 342 15.93 -5.17 -10.56
N ASP A 343 15.29 -5.71 -11.61
CA ASP A 343 14.71 -4.89 -12.68
C ASP A 343 13.53 -4.08 -12.14
N MET A 344 12.67 -4.73 -11.35
CA MET A 344 11.57 -4.06 -10.66
C MET A 344 12.07 -2.98 -9.69
N TRP A 345 13.13 -3.28 -8.94
CA TRP A 345 13.77 -2.30 -8.04
C TRP A 345 14.33 -1.10 -8.80
N ARG A 346 15.00 -1.33 -9.94
CA ARG A 346 15.56 -0.27 -10.80
C ARG A 346 14.49 0.59 -11.45
N GLU A 347 13.38 -0.02 -11.87
CA GLU A 347 12.24 0.70 -12.43
C GLU A 347 11.73 1.77 -11.44
N GLU A 348 11.57 1.39 -10.18
CA GLU A 348 11.03 2.27 -9.14
C GLU A 348 12.09 3.23 -8.55
N MET A 349 13.27 2.71 -8.20
CA MET A 349 14.29 3.47 -7.45
C MET A 349 15.23 4.27 -8.35
N GLY A 350 15.24 3.96 -9.65
CA GLY A 350 16.12 4.56 -10.65
C GLY A 350 17.40 3.75 -10.91
N PRO A 351 18.27 4.23 -11.81
CA PRO A 351 19.36 3.42 -12.36
C PRO A 351 20.57 3.27 -11.44
N GLY A 352 20.80 4.22 -10.53
CA GLY A 352 22.06 4.34 -9.79
C GLY A 352 21.91 4.07 -8.28
N PRO A 353 22.86 3.36 -7.65
CA PRO A 353 22.79 2.98 -6.24
C PRO A 353 22.77 4.18 -5.27
N LEU A 354 23.42 5.29 -5.61
CA LEU A 354 23.35 6.52 -4.81
C LEU A 354 21.91 7.04 -4.68
N GLY A 355 21.12 6.94 -5.76
CA GLY A 355 19.71 7.31 -5.76
C GLY A 355 18.80 6.32 -5.03
N TRP A 356 19.32 5.17 -4.60
CA TRP A 356 18.58 4.19 -3.79
C TRP A 356 18.69 4.48 -2.29
N ILE A 357 19.77 5.15 -1.90
CA ILE A 357 20.07 5.48 -0.49
C ILE A 357 19.74 6.94 -0.19
N PHE A 358 20.08 7.84 -1.11
CA PHE A 358 19.86 9.27 -0.94
C PHE A 358 18.61 9.75 -1.69
N PRO A 359 17.90 10.76 -1.18
CA PRO A 359 16.64 11.24 -1.75
C PRO A 359 16.84 12.10 -3.02
N ILE A 360 17.57 11.56 -3.99
CA ILE A 360 17.97 12.19 -5.26
C ILE A 360 17.52 11.36 -6.47
N GLY A 361 17.61 11.95 -7.66
CA GLY A 361 17.21 11.29 -8.92
C GLY A 361 15.69 11.15 -9.07
N LYS A 362 15.26 10.28 -9.98
CA LYS A 362 13.85 10.04 -10.35
C LYS A 362 13.64 8.54 -10.63
N PRO A 363 12.41 8.01 -10.51
CA PRO A 363 12.05 6.70 -11.04
C PRO A 363 12.24 6.66 -12.56
N LEU A 364 12.27 5.45 -13.14
CA LEU A 364 12.24 5.28 -14.59
C LEU A 364 10.81 5.44 -15.14
N GLY A 365 10.70 5.58 -16.45
CA GLY A 365 9.43 5.71 -17.16
C GLY A 365 8.81 7.11 -17.07
N ASP A 366 7.52 7.18 -17.37
CA ASP A 366 6.76 8.43 -17.49
C ASP A 366 5.45 8.44 -16.67
N GLY A 367 5.23 7.44 -15.83
CA GLY A 367 4.01 7.32 -15.01
C GLY A 367 2.72 7.07 -15.79
N GLN A 368 2.79 6.86 -17.11
CA GLN A 368 1.63 6.59 -17.97
C GLN A 368 1.74 5.23 -18.65
N HIS A 369 2.93 4.90 -19.13
CA HIS A 369 3.23 3.68 -19.83
C HIS A 369 4.05 2.76 -18.93
N TYR A 370 3.56 1.54 -18.73
CA TYR A 370 4.19 0.54 -17.88
C TYR A 370 4.42 -0.72 -18.70
N LYS A 371 5.57 -1.37 -18.48
CA LYS A 371 5.81 -2.69 -19.04
C LYS A 371 4.84 -3.68 -18.41
N SER A 372 4.13 -4.42 -19.24
CA SER A 372 3.23 -5.47 -18.80
C SER A 372 3.95 -6.80 -18.70
N ASN A 373 3.43 -7.66 -17.85
CA ASN A 373 3.82 -9.04 -17.73
C ASN A 373 3.35 -9.81 -18.98
N PRO A 374 4.24 -10.55 -19.68
CA PRO A 374 3.89 -11.26 -20.90
C PRO A 374 2.90 -12.42 -20.70
N ARG A 375 2.59 -12.78 -19.44
CA ARG A 375 1.55 -13.76 -19.07
C ARG A 375 0.12 -13.18 -19.13
N PHE A 376 0.01 -11.90 -19.44
CA PHE A 376 -1.23 -11.17 -19.58
C PHE A 376 -1.39 -10.66 -21.01
N GLY A 377 -2.61 -10.65 -21.52
CA GLY A 377 -2.94 -10.07 -22.83
C GLY A 377 -2.82 -8.55 -22.85
N PRO A 378 -3.07 -7.90 -24.00
CA PRO A 378 -2.92 -6.45 -24.16
C PRO A 378 -3.89 -5.63 -23.29
N HIS A 379 -5.09 -6.16 -23.03
CA HIS A 379 -6.05 -5.56 -22.09
C HIS A 379 -5.89 -6.14 -20.66
N GLY A 380 -4.88 -6.99 -20.51
CA GLY A 380 -4.52 -7.81 -19.36
C GLY A 380 -5.53 -8.87 -19.00
N GLU A 381 -6.10 -9.48 -20.03
CA GLU A 381 -6.65 -10.83 -19.94
C GLU A 381 -5.61 -11.76 -19.31
N TRP A 382 -6.06 -12.65 -18.44
CA TRP A 382 -5.22 -13.77 -18.02
C TRP A 382 -5.06 -14.76 -19.15
N LEU A 383 -3.81 -15.07 -19.50
CA LEU A 383 -3.51 -16.06 -20.51
C LEU A 383 -3.27 -17.42 -19.86
N LEU A 384 -3.79 -18.47 -20.49
CA LEU A 384 -3.43 -19.84 -20.12
C LEU A 384 -1.93 -20.04 -20.39
N LYS A 385 -1.30 -20.93 -19.62
CA LYS A 385 0.13 -21.21 -19.73
C LYS A 385 0.56 -21.62 -21.14
N LYS A 386 -0.31 -22.33 -21.87
CA LYS A 386 -0.09 -22.74 -23.26
C LYS A 386 -0.06 -21.57 -24.25
N ASP A 387 -0.67 -20.45 -23.89
CA ASP A 387 -0.81 -19.25 -24.73
C ASP A 387 0.26 -18.19 -24.36
N TRP A 388 1.20 -18.52 -23.46
CA TRP A 388 2.30 -17.63 -23.11
C TRP A 388 3.32 -17.54 -24.25
N PRO A 389 3.95 -16.36 -24.46
CA PRO A 389 5.04 -16.21 -25.41
C PRO A 389 6.17 -17.21 -25.15
N LEU A 390 6.79 -17.71 -26.24
CA LEU A 390 7.93 -18.62 -26.16
C LEU A 390 9.07 -18.00 -25.33
N GLY A 391 9.64 -18.79 -24.40
CA GLY A 391 10.72 -18.35 -23.51
C GLY A 391 10.29 -17.79 -22.15
N VAL A 392 8.98 -17.62 -21.91
CA VAL A 392 8.45 -17.22 -20.59
C VAL A 392 8.32 -18.46 -19.69
N SER A 393 9.27 -18.66 -18.78
CA SER A 393 9.21 -19.71 -17.74
C SER A 393 8.44 -19.24 -16.49
N VAL A 394 8.09 -20.20 -15.61
CA VAL A 394 7.28 -20.01 -14.38
C VAL A 394 8.05 -19.27 -13.30
#